data_AF-A0A093BJF4-F1
#
_entry.id   AF-A0A093BJF4-F1
#
_cell.length_a   1.000
_cell.length_b   1.000
_cell.length_c   1.000
_cell.angle_alpha   90.00
_cell.angle_beta   90.00
_cell.angle_gamma   90.00
#
_symmetry.space_group_name_H-M   'P 1'
#
loop_
_entity.id
_entity.type
_entity.pdbx_description
1 polymer ?
#
loop_
_entity_poly.entity_id
_entity_poly.type
_entity_poly.pdbx_seq_one_letter_code
_entity_poly.pdbx_strand_id
1 'polypeptide(L)'
;PFLVSYYLRGRAWLFGQGWCRLTRGLFHLNLYASIGFLTCISVHRYLGIVHPLKARGRCQGITSSAWLSAMVWVWVIAQVAPDLAFSKMDDTGTRCHDTTGHENLGVYLPYTAAVTVTGFAIPFLIIIGCYGHVVVVLCRNNTVDLGLRRRSIRLVVLVMVLFSICFLPYHIFRNLNLLSRGWQLQGSCTQTLKNIYVCYQVTRGLASFNSALNPLLYVMTSEDCTSRMRSIRQRASQSLGSTFRMKTSSQVDEKKMSIILCEEE
;
A
#
# COMPACT_ATOMS: atom_id res chain seq x y z
N PRO A 1 -10.88 12.38 -6.00
CA PRO A 1 -11.60 13.51 -6.63
C PRO A 1 -11.47 14.84 -5.86
N PHE A 2 -11.94 14.90 -4.61
CA PHE A 2 -11.90 16.15 -3.80
C PHE A 2 -10.48 16.68 -3.58
N LEU A 3 -9.55 15.81 -3.17
CA LEU A 3 -8.15 16.19 -3.01
C LEU A 3 -7.50 16.62 -4.34
N VAL A 4 -7.86 16.00 -5.46
CA VAL A 4 -7.33 16.38 -6.78
C VAL A 4 -7.80 17.80 -7.14
N SER A 5 -9.09 18.10 -6.98
CA SER A 5 -9.64 19.45 -7.19
C SER A 5 -8.96 20.49 -6.30
N TYR A 6 -8.73 20.16 -5.01
CA TYR A 6 -8.03 21.01 -4.06
C TYR A 6 -6.60 21.36 -4.52
N TYR A 7 -5.83 20.39 -4.99
CA TYR A 7 -4.46 20.63 -5.46
C TYR A 7 -4.42 21.40 -6.77
N LEU A 8 -5.30 21.11 -7.72
CA LEU A 8 -5.38 21.81 -9.00
C LEU A 8 -5.79 23.28 -8.85
N ARG A 9 -6.56 23.61 -7.82
CA ARG A 9 -7.01 24.98 -7.51
C ARG A 9 -6.07 25.73 -6.56
N GLY A 10 -4.79 25.38 -6.53
CA GLY A 10 -3.80 26.09 -5.71
C GLY A 10 -3.99 25.93 -4.19
N ARG A 11 -4.58 24.80 -3.75
CA ARG A 11 -4.92 24.51 -2.34
C ARG A 11 -6.08 25.34 -1.78
N ALA A 12 -7.07 25.65 -2.61
CA ALA A 12 -8.35 26.23 -2.19
C ALA A 12 -9.42 25.13 -1.98
N TRP A 13 -9.96 25.02 -0.76
CA TRP A 13 -10.97 24.03 -0.38
C TRP A 13 -12.37 24.65 -0.41
N LEU A 14 -13.21 24.18 -1.35
CA LEU A 14 -14.53 24.76 -1.61
C LEU A 14 -15.70 23.98 -0.98
N PHE A 15 -15.43 22.78 -0.45
CA PHE A 15 -16.48 21.87 0.01
C PHE A 15 -16.89 22.10 1.46
N GLY A 16 -16.38 23.14 2.12
CA GLY A 16 -16.67 23.43 3.52
C GLY A 16 -15.98 22.50 4.53
N GLN A 17 -16.12 22.84 5.82
CA GLN A 17 -15.32 22.24 6.90
C GLN A 17 -15.66 20.77 7.16
N GLY A 18 -16.95 20.40 7.12
CA GLY A 18 -17.40 19.02 7.33
C GLY A 18 -16.80 18.05 6.30
N TRP A 19 -16.83 18.42 5.01
CA TRP A 19 -16.22 17.61 3.95
C TRP A 19 -14.70 17.55 4.03
N CYS A 20 -14.03 18.60 4.53
CA CYS A 20 -12.60 18.56 4.80
C CYS A 20 -12.30 17.47 5.84
N ARG A 21 -12.96 17.54 7.01
CA ARG A 21 -12.78 16.56 8.09
C ARG A 21 -13.09 15.14 7.60
N LEU A 22 -14.21 14.95 6.91
CA LEU A 22 -14.61 13.65 6.37
C LEU A 22 -13.57 13.10 5.37
N THR A 23 -13.12 13.91 4.41
CA THR A 23 -12.13 13.46 3.41
C THR A 23 -10.82 13.04 4.06
N ARG A 24 -10.36 13.80 5.06
CA ARG A 24 -9.15 13.46 5.84
C ARG A 24 -9.35 12.23 6.70
N GLY A 25 -10.52 12.10 7.33
CA GLY A 25 -10.88 10.95 8.15
C GLY A 25 -10.95 9.66 7.34
N LEU A 26 -11.60 9.68 6.16
CA LEU A 26 -11.70 8.52 5.27
C LEU A 26 -10.34 8.01 4.79
N PHE A 27 -9.39 8.92 4.56
CA PHE A 27 -8.01 8.53 4.25
C PHE A 27 -7.37 7.74 5.42
N HIS A 28 -7.46 8.26 6.64
CA HIS A 28 -6.94 7.56 7.83
C HIS A 28 -7.70 6.27 8.13
N LEU A 29 -9.01 6.26 7.94
CA LEU A 29 -9.86 5.09 8.12
C LEU A 29 -9.45 3.97 7.15
N ASN A 30 -9.29 4.28 5.86
CA ASN A 30 -8.84 3.30 4.87
C ASN A 30 -7.43 2.78 5.19
N LEU A 31 -6.53 3.68 5.59
CA LEU A 31 -5.17 3.33 5.97
C LEU A 31 -5.19 2.32 7.13
N TYR A 32 -5.73 2.70 8.29
CA TYR A 32 -5.70 1.84 9.49
C TYR A 32 -6.56 0.58 9.35
N ALA A 33 -7.67 0.62 8.62
CA ALA A 33 -8.44 -0.58 8.28
C ALA A 33 -7.58 -1.57 7.47
N SER A 34 -6.86 -1.08 6.46
CA SER A 34 -5.97 -1.94 5.65
C SER A 34 -4.89 -2.60 6.52
N ILE A 35 -4.30 -1.87 7.47
CA ILE A 35 -3.33 -2.41 8.43
C ILE A 35 -3.96 -3.50 9.31
N GLY A 36 -5.12 -3.20 9.91
CA GLY A 36 -5.83 -4.12 10.79
C GLY A 36 -6.21 -5.42 10.08
N PHE A 37 -6.81 -5.32 8.90
CA PHE A 37 -7.18 -6.49 8.10
C PHE A 37 -5.98 -7.33 7.70
N LEU A 38 -4.89 -6.69 7.26
CA LEU A 38 -3.67 -7.41 6.90
C LEU A 38 -3.08 -8.16 8.10
N THR A 39 -3.13 -7.56 9.29
CA THR A 39 -2.67 -8.19 10.52
C THR A 39 -3.52 -9.41 10.87
N CYS A 40 -4.85 -9.28 10.82
CA CYS A 40 -5.76 -10.41 11.05
C CYS A 40 -5.52 -11.55 10.04
N ILE A 41 -5.36 -11.24 8.75
CA ILE A 41 -5.05 -12.23 7.71
C ILE A 41 -3.70 -12.91 8.02
N SER A 42 -2.70 -12.14 8.44
CA SER A 42 -1.36 -12.65 8.76
C SER A 42 -1.39 -13.61 9.95
N VAL A 43 -2.12 -13.26 11.02
CA VAL A 43 -2.30 -14.12 12.19
C VAL A 43 -3.10 -15.37 11.85
N HIS A 44 -4.17 -15.24 11.04
CA HIS A 44 -4.97 -16.39 10.60
C HIS A 44 -4.12 -17.40 9.82
N ARG A 45 -3.31 -16.92 8.87
CA ARG A 45 -2.36 -17.74 8.11
C ARG A 45 -1.31 -18.38 9.01
N TYR A 46 -0.75 -17.62 9.95
CA TYR A 46 0.21 -18.12 10.93
C TYR A 46 -0.38 -19.29 11.73
N LEU A 47 -1.59 -19.13 12.29
CA LEU A 47 -2.24 -20.16 13.08
C LEU A 47 -2.55 -21.42 12.25
N GLY A 48 -3.00 -21.24 11.01
CA GLY A 48 -3.28 -22.38 10.11
C GLY A 48 -2.03 -23.18 9.74
N ILE A 49 -0.87 -22.53 9.62
CA ILE A 49 0.39 -23.17 9.21
C ILE A 49 1.13 -23.79 10.40
N VAL A 50 1.26 -23.04 11.50
CA VAL A 50 2.09 -23.43 12.65
C VAL A 50 1.31 -24.26 13.67
N HIS A 51 -0.01 -24.06 13.79
CA HIS A 51 -0.86 -24.72 14.78
C HIS A 51 -2.14 -25.33 14.15
N PRO A 52 -2.01 -26.28 13.21
CA PRO A 52 -3.14 -26.83 12.46
C PRO A 52 -4.23 -27.46 13.36
N LEU A 53 -3.86 -28.05 14.50
CA LEU A 53 -4.81 -28.64 15.45
C LEU A 53 -5.63 -27.60 16.23
N LYS A 54 -5.08 -26.40 16.50
CA LYS A 54 -5.84 -25.28 17.10
C LYS A 54 -6.71 -24.56 16.07
N ALA A 55 -6.30 -24.55 14.80
CA ALA A 55 -7.03 -23.88 13.72
C ALA A 55 -8.36 -24.59 13.38
N ARG A 56 -8.40 -25.93 13.47
CA ARG A 56 -9.57 -26.76 13.13
C ARG A 56 -10.80 -26.55 14.03
N GLY A 57 -10.64 -25.99 15.24
CA GLY A 57 -11.72 -25.84 16.22
C GLY A 57 -12.22 -24.41 16.49
N ARG A 58 -11.47 -23.35 16.12
CA ARG A 58 -11.78 -21.97 16.58
C ARG A 58 -11.78 -20.88 15.49
N CYS A 59 -11.11 -21.09 14.35
CA CYS A 59 -10.80 -20.02 13.39
C CYS A 59 -11.33 -20.24 11.96
N GLN A 60 -12.16 -21.26 11.72
CA GLN A 60 -12.66 -21.61 10.38
C GLN A 60 -14.13 -21.29 10.13
N GLY A 61 -14.89 -20.82 11.13
CA GLY A 61 -16.28 -20.42 10.95
C GLY A 61 -16.43 -19.04 10.30
N ILE A 62 -17.36 -18.89 9.36
CA ILE A 62 -17.76 -17.60 8.75
C ILE A 62 -18.10 -16.55 9.83
N THR A 63 -18.73 -16.98 10.92
CA THR A 63 -19.07 -16.14 12.08
C THR A 63 -17.85 -15.57 12.79
N SER A 64 -16.74 -16.34 12.88
CA SER A 64 -15.49 -15.88 13.48
C SER A 64 -14.81 -14.81 12.62
N SER A 65 -14.81 -14.97 11.29
CA SER A 65 -14.26 -13.97 10.38
C SER A 65 -15.07 -12.67 10.35
N ALA A 66 -16.41 -12.78 10.41
CA ALA A 66 -17.29 -11.61 10.46
C ALA A 66 -17.08 -10.83 11.77
N TRP A 67 -16.97 -11.53 12.90
CA TRP A 67 -16.67 -10.93 14.20
C TRP A 67 -15.31 -10.21 14.21
N LEU A 68 -14.26 -10.86 13.71
CA LEU A 68 -12.93 -10.24 13.61
C LEU A 68 -12.95 -8.97 12.74
N SER A 69 -13.68 -9.00 11.62
CA SER A 69 -13.86 -7.82 10.76
C SER A 69 -14.57 -6.68 11.50
N ALA A 70 -15.65 -6.98 12.23
CA ALA A 70 -16.36 -6.01 13.03
C ALA A 70 -15.44 -5.40 14.11
N MET A 71 -14.64 -6.22 14.80
CA MET A 71 -13.66 -5.74 15.79
C MET A 71 -12.63 -4.79 15.18
N VAL A 72 -12.09 -5.12 13.99
CA VAL A 72 -11.15 -4.24 13.26
C VAL A 72 -11.80 -2.90 12.94
N TRP A 73 -13.04 -2.91 12.42
CA TRP A 73 -13.75 -1.68 12.12
C TRP A 73 -14.02 -0.82 13.34
N VAL A 74 -14.53 -1.41 14.42
CA VAL A 74 -14.80 -0.71 15.68
C VAL A 74 -13.51 -0.08 16.21
N TRP A 75 -12.42 -0.84 16.25
CA TRP A 75 -11.11 -0.36 16.69
C TRP A 75 -10.60 0.81 15.84
N VAL A 76 -10.65 0.68 14.51
CA VAL A 76 -10.17 1.71 13.59
C VAL A 76 -11.01 2.98 13.66
N ILE A 77 -12.34 2.84 13.75
CA ILE A 77 -13.25 3.98 13.93
C ILE A 77 -12.94 4.68 15.26
N ALA A 78 -12.74 3.93 16.34
CA ALA A 78 -12.39 4.49 17.65
C ALA A 78 -11.06 5.25 17.61
N GLN A 79 -10.06 4.75 16.88
CA GLN A 79 -8.77 5.46 16.71
C GLN A 79 -8.90 6.75 15.89
N VAL A 80 -9.71 6.73 14.82
CA VAL A 80 -9.84 7.85 13.87
C VAL A 80 -10.85 8.90 14.32
N ALA A 81 -11.85 8.53 15.14
CA ALA A 81 -12.90 9.45 15.57
C ALA A 81 -12.38 10.74 16.24
N PRO A 82 -11.37 10.71 17.14
CA PRO A 82 -10.82 11.93 17.72
C PRO A 82 -10.20 12.87 16.67
N ASP A 83 -9.60 12.33 15.61
CA ASP A 83 -9.01 13.13 14.52
C ASP A 83 -10.04 13.97 13.75
N LEU A 84 -11.31 13.53 13.73
CA LEU A 84 -12.44 14.27 13.15
C LEU A 84 -12.90 15.46 14.01
N ALA A 85 -12.62 15.43 15.31
CA ALA A 85 -12.98 16.51 16.22
C ALA A 85 -12.04 17.72 16.10
N PHE A 86 -10.78 17.50 15.72
CA PHE A 86 -9.81 18.57 15.56
C PHE A 86 -10.11 19.49 14.37
N SER A 87 -9.85 20.79 14.53
CA SER A 87 -9.93 21.74 13.43
C SER A 87 -8.85 21.45 12.40
N LYS A 88 -9.27 21.29 11.14
CA LYS A 88 -8.38 21.04 9.99
C LYS A 88 -8.38 22.19 8.98
N MET A 89 -9.14 23.24 9.25
CA MET A 89 -9.28 24.38 8.37
C MET A 89 -8.44 25.53 8.92
N ASP A 90 -7.87 26.35 8.04
CA ASP A 90 -7.21 27.59 8.45
C ASP A 90 -8.22 28.68 8.84
N ASP A 91 -7.74 29.74 9.48
CA ASP A 91 -8.58 30.85 9.97
C ASP A 91 -9.35 31.55 8.85
N THR A 92 -8.84 31.49 7.61
CA THR A 92 -9.49 32.06 6.42
C THR A 92 -10.52 31.14 5.76
N GLY A 93 -10.68 29.91 6.25
CA GLY A 93 -11.62 28.94 5.69
C GLY A 93 -11.21 28.35 4.34
N THR A 94 -10.03 28.70 3.83
CA THR A 94 -9.62 28.45 2.44
C THR A 94 -8.79 27.18 2.29
N ARG A 95 -8.03 26.77 3.31
CA ARG A 95 -7.13 25.62 3.25
C ARG A 95 -7.61 24.50 4.16
N CYS A 96 -7.70 23.30 3.58
CA CYS A 96 -7.93 22.07 4.32
C CYS A 96 -6.59 21.41 4.61
N HIS A 97 -6.11 21.54 5.85
CA HIS A 97 -4.91 20.88 6.35
C HIS A 97 -5.17 19.40 6.66
N ASP A 98 -4.10 18.61 6.66
CA ASP A 98 -4.18 17.17 6.97
C ASP A 98 -4.25 16.91 8.48
N THR A 99 -3.52 17.74 9.22
CA THR A 99 -3.35 17.72 10.68
C THR A 99 -3.93 18.99 11.29
N THR A 100 -4.01 19.04 12.62
CA THR A 100 -4.51 20.21 13.35
C THR A 100 -3.66 21.48 13.18
N GLY A 101 -4.24 22.63 13.53
CA GLY A 101 -3.58 23.94 13.65
C GLY A 101 -2.49 23.99 14.73
N HIS A 102 -1.76 25.10 14.84
CA HIS A 102 -0.66 25.21 15.82
C HIS A 102 -1.16 25.25 17.28
N GLU A 103 -2.34 25.82 17.51
CA GLU A 103 -3.01 25.93 18.82
C GLU A 103 -3.20 24.59 19.54
N ASN A 104 -3.50 23.52 18.79
CA ASN A 104 -3.84 22.20 19.31
C ASN A 104 -2.67 21.19 19.17
N LEU A 105 -1.49 21.65 18.73
CA LEU A 105 -0.37 20.78 18.40
C LEU A 105 0.12 19.99 19.63
N GLY A 106 0.12 20.59 20.81
CA GLY A 106 0.57 19.97 22.06
C GLY A 106 -0.23 18.73 22.47
N VAL A 107 -1.55 18.73 22.23
CA VAL A 107 -2.43 17.57 22.51
C VAL A 107 -2.45 16.59 21.33
N TYR A 108 -2.36 17.10 20.10
CA TYR A 108 -2.43 16.27 18.90
C TYR A 108 -1.19 15.40 18.68
N LEU A 109 -0.02 15.85 19.13
CA LEU A 109 1.25 15.13 18.99
C LEU A 109 1.28 13.80 19.78
N PRO A 110 1.01 13.76 21.10
CA PRO A 110 0.93 12.51 21.84
C PRO A 110 -0.21 11.60 21.36
N TYR A 111 -1.36 12.17 20.99
CA TYR A 111 -2.45 11.41 20.36
C TYR A 111 -1.99 10.72 19.07
N THR A 112 -1.38 11.48 18.15
CA THR A 112 -0.85 10.94 16.90
C THR A 112 0.23 9.89 17.12
N ALA A 113 1.11 10.09 18.11
CA ALA A 113 2.13 9.11 18.47
C ALA A 113 1.48 7.80 18.96
N ALA A 114 0.50 7.89 19.87
CA ALA A 114 -0.25 6.74 20.36
C ALA A 114 -0.98 5.99 19.23
N VAL A 115 -1.63 6.71 18.32
CA VAL A 115 -2.28 6.10 17.13
C VAL A 115 -1.24 5.50 16.18
N THR A 116 -0.06 6.10 16.01
CA THR A 116 1.01 5.52 15.19
C THR A 116 1.54 4.21 15.80
N VAL A 117 1.73 4.18 17.13
CA VAL A 117 2.19 2.97 17.82
C VAL A 117 1.15 1.86 17.74
N THR A 118 -0.09 2.17 18.09
CA THR A 118 -1.19 1.19 18.15
C THR A 118 -1.73 0.79 16.79
N GLY A 119 -1.79 1.73 15.84
CA GLY A 119 -2.34 1.54 14.50
C GLY A 119 -1.33 1.10 13.44
N PHE A 120 -0.03 1.24 13.68
CA PHE A 120 1.02 0.84 12.72
C PHE A 120 2.13 0.00 13.36
N ALA A 121 2.84 0.50 14.38
CA ALA A 121 4.05 -0.17 14.87
C ALA A 121 3.78 -1.57 15.45
N ILE A 122 2.75 -1.70 16.32
CA ILE A 122 2.35 -3.00 16.89
C ILE A 122 1.89 -3.98 15.78
N PRO A 123 0.93 -3.62 14.91
CA PRO A 123 0.56 -4.44 13.76
C PRO A 123 1.75 -4.89 12.90
N PHE A 124 2.67 -3.98 12.61
CA PHE A 124 3.84 -4.23 11.80
C PHE A 124 4.77 -5.28 12.42
N LEU A 125 5.05 -5.15 13.73
CA LEU A 125 5.87 -6.12 14.46
C LEU A 125 5.20 -7.50 14.54
N ILE A 126 3.89 -7.56 14.74
CA ILE A 126 3.12 -8.82 14.71
C ILE A 126 3.27 -9.49 13.34
N ILE A 127 3.10 -8.75 12.26
CA ILE A 127 3.23 -9.25 10.89
C ILE A 127 4.64 -9.82 10.66
N ILE A 128 5.70 -9.08 11.01
CA ILE A 128 7.08 -9.53 10.86
C ILE A 128 7.35 -10.78 11.69
N GLY A 129 6.95 -10.80 12.96
CA GLY A 129 7.16 -11.93 13.86
C GLY A 129 6.43 -13.19 13.37
N CYS A 130 5.15 -13.06 13.00
CA CYS A 130 4.35 -14.16 12.46
C CYS A 130 5.00 -14.75 11.20
N TYR A 131 5.39 -13.91 10.24
CA TYR A 131 5.94 -14.41 8.98
C TYR A 131 7.39 -14.89 9.09
N GLY A 132 8.20 -14.26 9.94
CA GLY A 132 9.53 -14.78 10.28
C GLY A 132 9.45 -16.19 10.85
N HIS A 133 8.54 -16.42 11.80
CA HIS A 133 8.35 -17.75 12.39
C HIS A 133 7.76 -18.75 11.39
N VAL A 134 6.80 -18.35 10.55
CA VAL A 134 6.27 -19.21 9.46
C VAL A 134 7.40 -19.68 8.56
N VAL A 135 8.30 -18.79 8.13
CA VAL A 135 9.45 -19.14 7.30
C VAL A 135 10.34 -20.16 7.99
N VAL A 136 10.67 -19.97 9.27
CA VAL A 136 11.50 -20.90 10.05
C VAL A 136 10.86 -22.29 10.15
N VAL A 137 9.59 -22.37 10.55
CA VAL A 137 8.86 -23.64 10.68
C VAL A 137 8.80 -24.38 9.36
N LEU A 138 8.55 -23.63 8.29
CA LEU A 138 8.52 -24.19 6.96
C LEU A 138 9.90 -24.71 6.56
N CYS A 139 10.97 -23.91 6.65
CA CYS A 139 12.32 -24.38 6.31
C CYS A 139 12.73 -25.67 7.05
N ARG A 140 12.14 -25.93 8.23
CA ARG A 140 12.42 -27.11 9.04
C ARG A 140 11.55 -28.34 8.72
N ASN A 141 10.40 -28.18 8.07
CA ASN A 141 9.45 -29.26 7.83
C ASN A 141 9.30 -29.57 6.34
N ASN A 142 9.71 -30.78 5.90
CA ASN A 142 9.72 -31.21 4.50
C ASN A 142 8.41 -31.89 4.03
N THR A 143 7.40 -31.99 4.90
CA THR A 143 6.18 -32.79 4.64
C THR A 143 5.04 -32.02 3.94
N VAL A 144 5.15 -30.71 3.79
CA VAL A 144 4.13 -29.86 3.15
C VAL A 144 4.43 -29.70 1.67
N ASP A 145 3.40 -29.76 0.81
CA ASP A 145 3.54 -29.45 -0.61
C ASP A 145 4.28 -28.10 -0.81
N LEU A 146 5.48 -28.20 -1.37
CA LEU A 146 6.40 -27.08 -1.53
C LEU A 146 5.81 -25.98 -2.42
N GLY A 147 4.94 -26.33 -3.38
CA GLY A 147 4.33 -25.41 -4.33
C GLY A 147 3.33 -24.45 -3.68
N LEU A 148 2.27 -24.99 -3.06
CA LEU A 148 1.22 -24.22 -2.37
C LEU A 148 1.78 -23.41 -1.20
N ARG A 149 2.73 -24.01 -0.47
CA ARG A 149 3.45 -23.40 0.64
C ARG A 149 4.27 -22.18 0.19
N ARG A 150 5.10 -22.33 -0.84
CA ARG A 150 5.92 -21.24 -1.38
C ARG A 150 5.06 -20.12 -1.97
N ARG A 151 3.95 -20.46 -2.61
CA ARG A 151 3.00 -19.49 -3.16
C ARG A 151 2.33 -18.67 -2.06
N SER A 152 1.90 -19.33 -0.99
CA SER A 152 1.27 -18.67 0.16
C SER A 152 2.25 -17.72 0.86
N ILE A 153 3.48 -18.17 1.15
CA ILE A 153 4.55 -17.29 1.69
C ILE A 153 4.84 -16.13 0.74
N ARG A 154 5.01 -16.41 -0.56
CA ARG A 154 5.38 -15.37 -1.53
C ARG A 154 4.34 -14.26 -1.59
N LEU A 155 3.06 -14.62 -1.61
CA LEU A 155 1.95 -13.66 -1.57
C LEU A 155 2.04 -12.80 -0.32
N VAL A 156 2.15 -13.45 0.83
CA VAL A 156 2.30 -12.85 2.15
C VAL A 156 3.47 -11.86 2.22
N VAL A 157 4.66 -12.26 1.77
CA VAL A 157 5.87 -11.44 1.79
C VAL A 157 5.73 -10.27 0.84
N LEU A 158 5.13 -10.49 -0.34
CA LEU A 158 4.86 -9.42 -1.30
C LEU A 158 3.93 -8.36 -0.69
N VAL A 159 2.83 -8.77 -0.05
CA VAL A 159 1.93 -7.82 0.62
C VAL A 159 2.66 -7.08 1.74
N MET A 160 3.47 -7.79 2.54
CA MET A 160 4.23 -7.17 3.64
C MET A 160 5.26 -6.13 3.13
N VAL A 161 6.01 -6.43 2.07
CA VAL A 161 6.98 -5.51 1.48
C VAL A 161 6.27 -4.28 0.91
N LEU A 162 5.21 -4.49 0.12
CA LEU A 162 4.43 -3.39 -0.45
C LEU A 162 3.81 -2.51 0.63
N PHE A 163 3.24 -3.13 1.66
CA PHE A 163 2.70 -2.45 2.84
C PHE A 163 3.78 -1.61 3.55
N SER A 164 4.97 -2.19 3.76
CA SER A 164 6.10 -1.50 4.38
C SER A 164 6.49 -0.26 3.58
N ILE A 165 6.67 -0.40 2.27
CA ILE A 165 7.05 0.70 1.38
C ILE A 165 5.96 1.79 1.35
N CYS A 166 4.69 1.42 1.37
CA CYS A 166 3.59 2.38 1.30
C CYS A 166 3.32 3.11 2.62
N PHE A 167 3.41 2.43 3.77
CA PHE A 167 2.95 2.99 5.04
C PHE A 167 4.05 3.41 5.99
N LEU A 168 5.19 2.69 6.04
CA LEU A 168 6.29 3.04 6.94
C LEU A 168 6.80 4.47 6.68
N PRO A 169 7.07 4.89 5.42
CA PRO A 169 7.53 6.24 5.16
C PRO A 169 6.48 7.27 5.57
N TYR A 170 5.19 7.02 5.31
CA TYR A 170 4.12 7.93 5.69
C TYR A 170 4.08 8.19 7.20
N HIS A 171 4.12 7.13 8.02
CA HIS A 171 4.09 7.29 9.48
C HIS A 171 5.33 8.01 10.02
N ILE A 172 6.51 7.73 9.48
CA ILE A 172 7.75 8.41 9.85
C ILE A 172 7.65 9.90 9.52
N PHE A 173 7.38 10.24 8.26
CA PHE A 173 7.38 11.64 7.81
C PHE A 173 6.20 12.44 8.38
N ARG A 174 5.06 11.81 8.68
CA ARG A 174 3.95 12.49 9.38
C ARG A 174 4.34 12.92 10.79
N ASN A 175 4.97 12.04 11.56
CA ASN A 175 5.42 12.36 12.92
C ASN A 175 6.56 13.38 12.90
N LEU A 176 7.54 13.22 11.99
CA LEU A 176 8.61 14.21 11.80
C LEU A 176 8.06 15.58 11.39
N ASN A 177 7.07 15.63 10.50
CA ASN A 177 6.43 16.88 10.09
C ASN A 177 5.74 17.57 11.29
N LEU A 178 5.07 16.81 12.16
CA LEU A 178 4.44 17.37 13.36
C LEU A 178 5.48 17.88 14.38
N LEU A 179 6.55 17.12 14.62
CA LEU A 179 7.66 17.56 15.46
C LEU A 179 8.34 18.80 14.90
N SER A 180 8.55 18.84 13.58
CA SER A 180 9.16 19.98 12.90
C SER A 180 8.34 21.26 13.06
N ARG A 181 6.99 21.16 13.05
CA ARG A 181 6.11 22.30 13.34
C ARG A 181 6.26 22.79 14.79
N GLY A 182 6.48 21.87 15.73
CA GLY A 182 6.82 22.22 17.12
C GLY A 182 8.13 23.01 17.21
N TRP A 183 9.18 22.58 16.50
CA TRP A 183 10.46 23.30 16.44
C TRP A 183 10.38 24.65 15.73
N GLN A 184 9.52 24.79 14.72
CA GLN A 184 9.28 26.07 14.05
C GLN A 184 8.70 27.12 15.00
N LEU A 185 7.78 26.71 15.89
CA LEU A 185 7.23 27.59 16.93
C LEU A 185 8.29 28.06 17.93
N GLN A 186 9.38 27.30 18.08
CA GLN A 186 10.52 27.65 18.92
C GLN A 186 11.59 28.49 18.18
N GLY A 187 11.33 28.93 16.95
CA GLY A 187 12.21 29.79 16.16
C GLY A 187 13.19 29.07 15.23
N SER A 188 13.15 27.74 15.14
CA SER A 188 14.02 26.97 14.24
C SER A 188 13.39 26.83 12.85
N CYS A 189 13.84 27.64 11.90
CA CYS A 189 13.45 27.53 10.49
C CYS A 189 14.69 27.15 9.65
N THR A 190 14.78 25.89 9.23
CA THR A 190 15.89 25.40 8.40
C THR A 190 15.37 24.69 7.15
N GLN A 191 16.21 24.60 6.12
CA GLN A 191 15.91 23.90 4.87
C GLN A 191 15.49 22.44 5.11
N THR A 192 16.02 21.81 6.16
CA THR A 192 15.67 20.45 6.58
C THR A 192 14.18 20.31 6.90
N LEU A 193 13.57 21.30 7.58
CA LEU A 193 12.13 21.25 7.91
C LEU A 193 11.26 21.34 6.65
N LYS A 194 11.68 22.12 5.66
CA LYS A 194 11.00 22.20 4.35
C LYS A 194 11.06 20.85 3.63
N ASN A 195 12.21 20.18 3.65
CA ASN A 195 12.37 18.86 3.04
C ASN A 195 11.48 17.81 3.73
N ILE A 196 11.37 17.84 5.06
CA ILE A 196 10.46 16.95 5.81
C ILE A 196 9.00 17.13 5.33
N TYR A 197 8.55 18.37 5.16
CA TYR A 197 7.20 18.64 4.64
C TYR A 197 6.98 18.07 3.24
N VAL A 198 7.96 18.22 2.33
CA VAL A 198 7.88 17.67 0.97
C VAL A 198 7.83 16.15 1.00
N CYS A 199 8.73 15.50 1.74
CA CYS A 199 8.73 14.04 1.90
C CYS A 199 7.41 13.53 2.49
N TYR A 200 6.82 14.26 3.43
CA TYR A 200 5.50 13.95 3.96
C TYR A 200 4.40 14.03 2.88
N GLN A 201 4.40 15.03 2.00
CA GLN A 201 3.42 15.09 0.90
C GLN A 201 3.58 13.90 -0.06
N VAL A 202 4.81 13.55 -0.43
CA VAL A 202 5.12 12.43 -1.34
C VAL A 202 4.68 11.10 -0.72
N THR A 203 5.07 10.85 0.53
CA THR A 203 4.76 9.60 1.21
C THR A 203 3.27 9.45 1.52
N ARG A 204 2.53 10.54 1.68
CA ARG A 204 1.05 10.47 1.73
C ARG A 204 0.46 10.01 0.41
N GLY A 205 0.97 10.51 -0.72
CA GLY A 205 0.59 10.01 -2.04
C GLY A 205 0.89 8.51 -2.18
N LEU A 206 2.06 8.08 -1.72
CA LEU A 206 2.47 6.68 -1.71
C LEU A 206 1.55 5.79 -0.85
N ALA A 207 1.13 6.28 0.32
CA ALA A 207 0.16 5.58 1.16
C ALA A 207 -1.21 5.41 0.47
N SER A 208 -1.64 6.37 -0.36
CA SER A 208 -2.87 6.23 -1.16
C SER A 208 -2.80 5.10 -2.20
N PHE A 209 -1.60 4.72 -2.66
CA PHE A 209 -1.46 3.61 -3.60
C PHE A 209 -1.84 2.25 -2.99
N ASN A 210 -1.88 2.12 -1.67
CA ASN A 210 -2.33 0.88 -1.01
C ASN A 210 -3.68 0.38 -1.53
N SER A 211 -4.64 1.28 -1.79
CA SER A 211 -5.95 0.88 -2.32
C SER A 211 -5.86 0.29 -3.74
N ALA A 212 -4.89 0.73 -4.56
CA ALA A 212 -4.65 0.21 -5.91
C ALA A 212 -3.83 -1.09 -5.92
N LEU A 213 -3.05 -1.34 -4.86
CA LEU A 213 -2.26 -2.56 -4.72
C LEU A 213 -3.12 -3.79 -4.45
N ASN A 214 -4.29 -3.64 -3.84
CA ASN A 214 -5.20 -4.75 -3.56
C ASN A 214 -5.59 -5.52 -4.85
N PRO A 215 -6.17 -4.88 -5.91
CA PRO A 215 -6.43 -5.56 -7.20
C PRO A 215 -5.19 -6.17 -7.86
N LEU A 216 -4.05 -5.47 -7.82
CA LEU A 216 -2.80 -5.98 -8.39
C LEU A 216 -2.35 -7.27 -7.71
N LEU A 217 -2.47 -7.33 -6.38
CA LEU A 217 -2.21 -8.54 -5.61
C LEU A 217 -3.16 -9.68 -6.02
N TYR A 218 -4.46 -9.43 -6.20
CA TYR A 218 -5.40 -10.44 -6.68
C TYR A 218 -5.03 -10.96 -8.07
N VAL A 219 -4.69 -10.07 -8.99
CA VAL A 219 -4.26 -10.42 -10.36
C VAL A 219 -2.99 -11.27 -10.35
N MET A 220 -1.96 -10.83 -9.63
CA MET A 220 -0.67 -11.54 -9.53
C MET A 220 -0.76 -12.90 -8.81
N THR A 221 -1.83 -13.12 -8.06
CA THR A 221 -2.01 -14.33 -7.25
C THR A 221 -2.94 -15.34 -7.87
N SER A 222 -3.84 -14.92 -8.78
CA SER A 222 -4.65 -15.83 -9.58
C SER A 222 -3.81 -16.58 -10.63
N GLU A 223 -3.88 -17.92 -10.62
CA GLU A 223 -3.21 -18.78 -11.59
C GLU A 223 -3.78 -18.61 -13.00
N ASP A 224 -5.08 -18.35 -13.09
CA ASP A 224 -5.77 -18.12 -14.35
C ASP A 224 -5.30 -16.83 -15.03
N CYS A 225 -5.10 -15.75 -14.26
CA CYS A 225 -4.61 -14.50 -14.86
C CYS A 225 -3.11 -14.57 -15.14
N THR A 226 -2.30 -15.17 -14.27
CA THR A 226 -0.86 -15.28 -14.50
C THR A 226 -0.54 -16.17 -15.69
N SER A 227 -1.29 -17.27 -15.88
CA SER A 227 -1.17 -18.14 -17.06
C SER A 227 -1.66 -17.46 -18.33
N ARG A 228 -2.79 -16.73 -18.28
CA ARG A 228 -3.29 -15.92 -19.39
C ARG A 228 -2.35 -14.77 -19.77
N MET A 229 -1.73 -14.12 -18.80
CA MET A 229 -0.81 -13.01 -19.04
C MET A 229 0.53 -13.50 -19.60
N ARG A 230 0.99 -14.69 -19.17
CA ARG A 230 2.12 -15.39 -19.82
C ARG A 230 1.79 -15.81 -21.24
N SER A 231 0.59 -16.34 -21.50
CA SER A 231 0.19 -16.73 -22.86
C SER A 231 0.02 -15.52 -23.77
N ILE A 232 -0.53 -14.40 -23.28
CA ILE A 232 -0.60 -13.12 -24.01
C ILE A 232 0.81 -12.60 -24.29
N ARG A 233 1.72 -12.60 -23.30
CA ARG A 233 3.10 -12.15 -23.48
C ARG A 233 3.88 -13.03 -24.44
N GLN A 234 3.67 -14.35 -24.40
CA GLN A 234 4.26 -15.29 -25.37
C GLN A 234 3.70 -15.05 -26.78
N ARG A 235 2.38 -14.85 -26.93
CA ARG A 235 1.75 -14.52 -28.22
C ARG A 235 2.24 -13.17 -28.76
N ALA A 236 2.39 -12.16 -27.91
CA ALA A 236 2.94 -10.87 -28.29
C ALA A 236 4.41 -10.98 -28.72
N SER A 237 5.22 -11.75 -27.98
CA SER A 237 6.62 -12.01 -28.34
C SER A 237 6.77 -12.84 -29.61
N GLN A 238 5.87 -13.79 -29.86
CA GLN A 238 5.82 -14.57 -31.10
C GLN A 238 5.37 -13.72 -32.28
N SER A 239 4.42 -12.81 -32.09
CA SER A 239 3.97 -11.83 -33.09
C SER A 239 5.06 -10.81 -33.44
N LEU A 240 5.79 -10.31 -32.44
CA LEU A 240 6.96 -9.45 -32.66
C LEU A 240 8.12 -10.20 -33.33
N GLY A 241 8.34 -11.47 -32.97
CA GLY A 241 9.35 -12.33 -33.59
C GLY A 241 9.00 -12.74 -35.03
N SER A 242 7.73 -13.01 -35.34
CA SER A 242 7.28 -13.32 -36.70
C SER A 242 7.34 -12.10 -37.61
N THR A 243 7.00 -10.91 -37.09
CA THR A 243 7.12 -9.64 -37.83
C THR A 243 8.59 -9.33 -38.17
N PHE A 244 9.51 -9.59 -37.23
CA PHE A 244 10.95 -9.40 -37.48
C PHE A 244 11.49 -10.42 -38.50
N ARG A 245 11.11 -11.71 -38.38
CA ARG A 245 11.53 -12.79 -39.30
C ARG A 245 10.98 -12.63 -40.72
N MET A 246 9.75 -12.13 -40.84
CA MET A 246 9.13 -11.83 -42.14
C MET A 246 9.84 -10.65 -42.84
N LYS A 247 10.30 -9.65 -42.06
CA LYS A 247 11.10 -8.52 -42.57
C LYS A 247 12.52 -8.92 -42.99
N THR A 248 13.11 -9.94 -42.34
CA THR A 248 14.42 -10.48 -42.74
C THR A 248 14.33 -11.34 -44.01
N SER A 249 13.24 -12.10 -44.18
CA SER A 249 13.03 -12.92 -45.39
C SER A 249 12.80 -12.06 -46.63
N SER A 250 11.97 -11.01 -46.53
CA SER A 250 11.72 -10.10 -47.65
C SER A 250 13.00 -9.37 -48.09
N GLN A 251 13.87 -8.99 -47.15
CA GLN A 251 15.12 -8.29 -47.44
C GLN A 251 16.20 -9.21 -48.02
N VAL A 252 16.16 -10.52 -47.73
CA VAL A 252 17.06 -11.52 -48.35
C VAL A 252 16.62 -11.85 -49.77
N ASP A 253 15.31 -11.97 -50.02
CA ASP A 253 14.77 -12.23 -51.37
C ASP A 253 14.98 -11.03 -52.31
N GLU A 254 14.81 -9.80 -51.83
CA GLU A 254 15.06 -8.58 -52.61
C GLU A 254 16.55 -8.41 -52.95
N LYS A 255 17.46 -8.82 -52.04
CA LYS A 255 18.91 -8.81 -52.27
C LYS A 255 19.37 -9.94 -53.21
N LYS A 256 18.68 -11.09 -53.21
CA LYS A 256 18.93 -12.18 -54.17
C LYS A 256 18.49 -11.80 -55.58
N MET A 257 17.34 -11.14 -55.71
CA MET A 257 16.79 -10.71 -57.00
C MET A 257 17.62 -9.60 -57.65
N SER A 258 18.21 -8.69 -56.85
CA SER A 258 19.13 -7.67 -57.35
C SER A 258 20.52 -8.19 -57.72
N ILE A 259 20.99 -9.29 -57.12
CA ILE A 259 22.24 -9.95 -57.54
C ILE A 259 22.06 -10.66 -58.89
N ILE A 260 20.91 -11.32 -59.12
CA ILE A 260 20.61 -12.01 -60.39
C ILE A 260 20.55 -11.02 -61.56
N LEU A 261 20.02 -9.80 -61.34
CA LEU A 261 19.97 -8.74 -62.35
C LEU A 261 21.33 -8.11 -62.68
N CYS A 262 22.36 -8.29 -61.85
CA CYS A 262 23.73 -7.83 -62.12
C CYS A 262 24.59 -8.88 -62.88
N GLU A 263 24.16 -10.13 -62.96
CA GLU A 263 24.86 -11.18 -63.72
C GLU A 263 24.38 -11.31 -65.18
N GLU A 264 23.32 -10.57 -65.56
CA GLU A 264 22.73 -10.56 -66.92
C GLU A 264 23.11 -9.33 -67.76
N GLU A 265 23.97 -8.43 -67.27
CA GLU A 265 24.64 -7.35 -68.05
C GLU A 265 26.13 -7.64 -68.26
#